data_AF-A0A2T4DEX9-F1
#
_entry.id   AF-A0A2T4DEX9-F1
#
_cell.length_a   1.000
_cell.length_b   1.000
_cell.length_c   1.000
_cell.angle_alpha   90.00
_cell.angle_beta   90.00
_cell.angle_gamma   90.00
#
_symmetry.space_group_name_H-M   'P 1'
#
loop_
_entity.id
_entity.type
_entity.pdbx_description
1 polymer ?
#
loop_
_entity_poly.entity_id
_entity_poly.type
_entity_poly.pdbx_seq_one_letter_code
_entity_poly.pdbx_strand_id
1 'polypeptide(L)'
;MTLRFLYKKHPHVYTLKKRLLLSFALCLVVIFILIFLKPFDTGEKHLPNKNLMLAGYGICILFADFILITLEKTWVFGLKKSWTLTTEIAYLLGLFIISSLMIYLYDLLITKQTAITWDYFATYSYRFTVPFALLLLPFIAYLRIKYGKVISQQQLINPNISLSGQNKEDHLEISLQQLLCLKAEDNYVRIIYLNKNI
;
A
#
# COMPACT_ATOMS: atom_id res chain seq x y z
N MET A 1 17.31 -23.29 6.60
CA MET A 1 16.15 -22.37 6.66
C MET A 1 15.24 -22.71 5.48
N THR A 2 14.10 -23.36 5.71
CA THR A 2 13.31 -24.01 4.64
C THR A 2 12.49 -23.00 3.85
N LEU A 3 12.38 -23.22 2.53
CA LEU A 3 11.56 -22.43 1.57
C LEU A 3 10.11 -22.19 2.02
N ARG A 4 9.58 -22.98 2.97
CA ARG A 4 8.26 -22.81 3.58
C ARG A 4 8.06 -21.44 4.25
N PHE A 5 9.11 -20.79 4.76
CA PHE A 5 8.98 -19.47 5.38
C PHE A 5 8.48 -18.40 4.40
N LEU A 6 8.92 -18.48 3.14
CA LEU A 6 8.58 -17.53 2.07
C LEU A 6 7.09 -17.55 1.69
N TYR A 7 6.41 -18.68 1.89
CA TYR A 7 4.99 -18.86 1.59
C TYR A 7 4.07 -18.67 2.80
N LYS A 8 4.62 -18.23 3.94
CA LYS A 8 3.81 -17.91 5.11
C LYS A 8 2.91 -16.71 4.79
N LYS A 9 1.63 -16.80 5.17
CA LYS A 9 0.68 -15.68 5.08
C LYS A 9 1.23 -14.49 5.85
N HIS A 10 1.20 -13.32 5.22
CA HIS A 10 1.72 -12.09 5.78
C HIS A 10 0.59 -11.06 5.96
N PRO A 11 0.62 -10.21 7.01
CA PRO A 11 -0.34 -9.13 7.15
C PRO A 11 -0.40 -8.26 5.92
N HIS A 12 -1.62 -7.88 5.52
CA HIS A 12 -1.87 -7.08 4.34
C HIS A 12 -2.98 -6.05 4.59
N VAL A 13 -2.85 -4.86 3.99
CA VAL A 13 -3.81 -3.76 4.14
C VAL A 13 -4.82 -3.83 2.99
N TYR A 14 -5.92 -4.57 3.17
CA TYR A 14 -6.87 -4.83 2.07
C TYR A 14 -7.73 -3.63 1.65
N THR A 15 -8.00 -2.69 2.55
CA THR A 15 -8.90 -1.56 2.25
C THR A 15 -8.18 -0.48 1.48
N LEU A 16 -8.65 -0.15 0.26
CA LEU A 16 -8.08 0.91 -0.58
C LEU A 16 -7.93 2.24 0.16
N LYS A 17 -8.95 2.65 0.93
CA LYS A 17 -8.90 3.89 1.73
C LYS A 17 -7.69 3.92 2.69
N LYS A 18 -7.41 2.80 3.36
CA LYS A 18 -6.28 2.69 4.31
C LYS A 18 -4.94 2.69 3.58
N ARG A 19 -4.86 2.05 2.42
CA ARG A 19 -3.66 2.03 1.58
C ARG A 19 -3.30 3.45 1.12
N LEU A 20 -4.26 4.16 0.53
CA LEU A 20 -4.08 5.54 0.10
C LEU A 20 -3.73 6.48 1.25
N LEU A 21 -4.36 6.30 2.41
CA LEU A 21 -4.02 7.07 3.62
C LEU A 21 -2.55 6.83 4.03
N LEU A 22 -2.09 5.57 3.96
CA LEU A 22 -0.71 5.21 4.29
C LEU A 22 0.28 5.81 3.28
N SER A 23 -0.04 5.75 1.98
CA SER A 23 0.76 6.37 0.92
C SER A 23 0.86 7.89 1.10
N PHE A 24 -0.25 8.54 1.45
CA PHE A 24 -0.28 9.98 1.69
C PHE A 24 0.52 10.36 2.94
N ALA A 25 0.39 9.59 4.03
CA ALA A 25 1.21 9.78 5.22
C ALA A 25 2.71 9.60 4.92
N LEU A 26 3.07 8.59 4.13
CA LEU A 26 4.44 8.38 3.68
C LEU A 26 4.97 9.58 2.87
N CYS A 27 4.17 10.09 1.93
CA CYS A 27 4.50 11.30 1.17
C CYS A 27 4.81 12.47 2.10
N LEU A 28 3.91 12.77 3.06
CA LEU A 28 4.12 13.86 4.01
C LEU A 28 5.38 13.68 4.87
N VAL A 29 5.64 12.46 5.34
CA VAL A 29 6.85 12.15 6.13
C VAL A 29 8.11 12.38 5.28
N VAL A 30 8.11 11.94 4.02
CA VAL A 30 9.25 12.16 3.12
C VAL A 30 9.46 13.65 2.86
N ILE A 31 8.41 14.40 2.54
CA ILE A 31 8.49 15.84 2.32
C ILE A 31 9.04 16.53 3.58
N PHE A 32 8.56 16.15 4.76
CA PHE A 32 9.05 16.66 6.02
C PHE A 32 10.55 16.38 6.20
N ILE A 33 11.00 15.14 5.99
CA ILE A 33 12.41 14.79 6.08
C ILE A 33 13.26 15.62 5.10
N LEU A 34 12.83 15.73 3.84
CA LEU A 34 13.58 16.45 2.83
C LEU A 34 13.69 17.96 3.11
N ILE A 35 12.60 18.60 3.57
CA ILE A 35 12.57 20.05 3.83
C ILE A 35 13.27 20.42 5.13
N PHE A 36 13.08 19.65 6.21
CA PHE A 36 13.57 20.01 7.55
C PHE A 36 14.92 19.41 7.88
N LEU A 37 15.13 18.12 7.60
CA LEU A 37 16.41 17.47 7.90
C LEU A 37 17.45 17.76 6.83
N LYS A 38 17.01 18.15 5.63
CA LYS A 38 17.85 18.49 4.47
C LYS A 38 19.08 17.57 4.35
N PRO A 39 18.90 16.24 4.35
CA PRO A 39 20.01 15.29 4.42
C PRO A 39 20.97 15.40 3.24
N PHE A 40 20.53 16.06 2.16
CA PHE A 40 21.27 16.25 0.91
C PHE A 40 21.50 17.74 0.59
N ASP A 41 21.61 18.62 1.59
CA ASP A 41 21.89 20.04 1.34
C ASP A 41 23.30 20.23 0.76
N THR A 42 23.43 20.08 -0.56
CA THR A 42 24.68 20.23 -1.31
C THR A 42 24.99 21.69 -1.60
N GLY A 43 24.69 22.64 -0.71
CA GLY A 43 25.16 24.03 -0.85
C GLY A 43 24.78 24.77 -2.14
N GLU A 44 23.92 24.21 -3.00
CA GLU A 44 23.45 24.82 -4.25
C GLU A 44 22.53 25.99 -3.90
N LYS A 45 23.12 27.18 -3.81
CA LYS A 45 22.56 28.37 -3.18
C LYS A 45 21.45 29.08 -3.96
N HIS A 46 21.05 28.65 -5.16
CA HIS A 46 20.13 29.42 -6.00
C HIS A 46 19.12 28.59 -6.82
N LEU A 47 18.51 27.54 -6.24
CA LEU A 47 17.32 26.92 -6.84
C LEU A 47 16.06 27.72 -6.47
N PRO A 48 15.34 28.34 -7.43
CA PRO A 48 14.08 29.01 -7.14
C PRO A 48 13.06 28.01 -6.60
N ASN A 49 12.36 28.37 -5.52
CA ASN A 49 11.37 27.51 -4.86
C ASN A 49 11.89 26.14 -4.40
N LYS A 50 13.11 26.08 -3.83
CA LYS A 50 13.75 24.84 -3.30
C LYS A 50 12.81 23.93 -2.51
N ASN A 51 12.00 24.48 -1.59
CA ASN A 51 11.07 23.66 -0.80
C ASN A 51 9.98 22.99 -1.64
N LEU A 52 9.51 23.65 -2.70
CA LEU A 52 8.53 23.09 -3.63
C LEU A 52 9.15 21.97 -4.47
N MET A 53 10.40 22.14 -4.91
CA MET A 53 11.15 21.09 -5.61
C MET A 53 11.36 19.87 -4.71
N LEU A 54 11.74 20.09 -3.45
CA LEU A 54 11.89 19.02 -2.46
C LEU A 54 10.57 18.28 -2.19
N ALA A 55 9.45 19.01 -2.16
CA ALA A 55 8.13 18.40 -2.03
C ALA A 55 7.78 17.50 -3.23
N GLY A 56 8.27 17.84 -4.43
CA GLY A 56 8.08 17.05 -5.65
C GLY A 56 8.61 15.62 -5.54
N TYR A 57 9.75 15.40 -4.87
CA TYR A 57 10.27 14.04 -4.65
C TYR A 57 9.34 13.18 -3.77
N GLY A 58 8.68 13.77 -2.77
CA GLY A 58 7.66 13.06 -1.99
C GLY A 58 6.45 12.67 -2.84
N ILE A 59 6.04 13.57 -3.75
CA ILE A 59 4.96 13.31 -4.73
C ILE A 59 5.34 12.16 -5.68
N CYS A 60 6.60 12.07 -6.14
CA CYS A 60 7.07 10.94 -6.94
C CYS A 60 6.88 9.59 -6.24
N ILE A 61 7.18 9.52 -4.94
CA ILE A 61 6.96 8.30 -4.14
C ILE A 61 5.47 7.98 -4.02
N LEU A 62 4.63 9.00 -3.81
CA LEU A 62 3.17 8.82 -3.78
C LEU A 62 2.64 8.21 -5.08
N PHE A 63 3.08 8.72 -6.24
CA PHE A 63 2.70 8.17 -7.54
C PHE A 63 3.23 6.75 -7.76
N ALA A 64 4.48 6.48 -7.38
CA ALA A 64 5.05 5.14 -7.45
C ALA A 64 4.25 4.13 -6.63
N ASP A 65 3.87 4.50 -5.40
CA ASP A 65 3.05 3.65 -4.53
C ASP A 65 1.64 3.47 -5.07
N PHE A 66 1.04 4.50 -5.68
CA PHE A 66 -0.26 4.40 -6.35
C PHE A 66 -0.25 3.39 -7.51
N ILE A 67 0.80 3.41 -8.36
CA ILE A 67 0.99 2.44 -9.43
C ILE A 67 1.03 1.02 -8.85
N LEU A 68 1.82 0.79 -7.80
CA LEU A 68 1.89 -0.52 -7.14
C LEU A 68 0.57 -0.91 -6.51
N ILE A 69 -0.17 0.05 -5.96
CA ILE A 69 -1.47 -0.23 -5.36
C ILE A 69 -2.44 -0.83 -6.39
N THR A 70 -2.43 -0.28 -7.60
CA THR A 70 -3.24 -0.77 -8.71
C THR A 70 -2.79 -2.14 -9.22
N LEU A 71 -1.48 -2.37 -9.37
CA LEU A 71 -0.91 -3.66 -9.77
C LEU A 71 -1.17 -4.76 -8.74
N GLU A 72 -1.13 -4.41 -7.45
CA GLU A 72 -1.41 -5.35 -6.38
C GLU A 72 -2.87 -5.80 -6.42
N LYS A 73 -3.81 -4.88 -6.73
CA LYS A 73 -5.22 -5.22 -6.86
C LYS A 73 -5.44 -6.23 -7.98
N THR A 74 -4.82 -6.05 -9.14
CA THR A 74 -4.93 -6.99 -10.26
C THR A 74 -4.29 -8.34 -9.92
N TRP A 75 -3.15 -8.34 -9.24
CA TRP A 75 -2.42 -9.56 -8.89
C TRP A 75 -3.11 -10.40 -7.80
N VAL A 76 -3.49 -9.78 -6.67
CA VAL A 76 -4.02 -10.50 -5.49
C VAL A 76 -5.45 -10.98 -5.74
N PHE A 77 -6.31 -10.11 -6.28
CA PHE A 77 -7.71 -10.45 -6.52
C PHE A 77 -7.90 -11.24 -7.81
N GLY A 78 -7.12 -10.94 -8.86
CA GLY A 78 -7.23 -11.64 -10.15
C GLY A 78 -6.73 -13.08 -10.12
N LEU A 79 -5.64 -13.36 -9.39
CA LEU A 79 -5.02 -14.69 -9.37
C LEU A 79 -5.45 -15.58 -8.20
N LYS A 80 -6.40 -15.13 -7.36
CA LYS A 80 -6.78 -15.84 -6.12
C LYS A 80 -5.51 -16.29 -5.35
N LYS A 81 -4.54 -15.40 -5.17
CA LYS A 81 -3.32 -15.69 -4.40
C LYS A 81 -3.42 -15.03 -3.03
N SER A 82 -3.04 -15.76 -1.99
CA SER A 82 -2.89 -15.19 -0.65
C SER A 82 -1.67 -14.26 -0.58
N TRP A 83 -1.76 -13.17 0.20
CA TRP A 83 -0.60 -12.30 0.45
C TRP A 83 0.42 -13.03 1.32
N THR A 84 1.61 -13.24 0.77
CA THR A 84 2.72 -13.96 1.41
C THR A 84 3.88 -13.01 1.68
N LEU A 85 4.87 -13.48 2.43
CA LEU A 85 6.10 -12.72 2.63
C LEU A 85 6.79 -12.39 1.30
N THR A 86 6.77 -13.31 0.33
CA THR A 86 7.33 -13.06 -1.01
C THR A 86 6.63 -11.93 -1.76
N THR A 87 5.30 -11.83 -1.67
CA THR A 87 4.57 -10.72 -2.30
C THR A 87 4.85 -9.39 -1.61
N GLU A 88 5.07 -9.40 -0.29
CA GLU A 88 5.48 -8.20 0.46
C GLU A 88 6.89 -7.75 0.06
N ILE A 89 7.86 -8.68 -0.03
CA ILE A 89 9.22 -8.37 -0.50
C ILE A 89 9.18 -7.84 -1.93
N ALA A 90 8.41 -8.48 -2.82
CA ALA A 90 8.25 -8.03 -4.20
C ALA A 90 7.61 -6.63 -4.27
N TYR A 91 6.64 -6.33 -3.41
CA TYR A 91 6.05 -4.99 -3.30
C TYR A 91 7.08 -3.94 -2.91
N LEU A 92 7.85 -4.20 -1.84
CA LEU A 92 8.86 -3.27 -1.35
C LEU A 92 9.98 -3.04 -2.37
N LEU A 93 10.43 -4.10 -3.06
CA LEU A 93 11.39 -3.99 -4.16
C LEU A 93 10.81 -3.22 -5.34
N GLY A 94 9.55 -3.47 -5.71
CA GLY A 94 8.84 -2.70 -6.73
C GLY A 94 8.74 -1.23 -6.36
N LEU A 95 8.44 -0.91 -5.10
CA LEU A 95 8.36 0.46 -4.60
C LEU A 95 9.71 1.15 -4.73
N PHE A 96 10.78 0.48 -4.34
CA PHE A 96 12.13 0.99 -4.52
C PHE A 96 12.46 1.27 -5.98
N ILE A 97 12.23 0.32 -6.89
CA ILE A 97 12.60 0.45 -8.31
C ILE A 97 11.78 1.57 -8.98
N ILE A 98 10.46 1.56 -8.82
CA ILE A 98 9.57 2.53 -9.48
C ILE A 98 9.79 3.93 -8.90
N SER A 99 9.94 4.07 -7.57
CA SER A 99 10.23 5.37 -6.98
C SER A 99 11.60 5.89 -7.40
N SER A 100 12.64 5.05 -7.48
CA SER A 100 13.96 5.46 -7.97
C SER A 100 13.88 6.02 -9.39
N LEU A 101 13.14 5.32 -10.28
CA LEU A 101 12.94 5.79 -11.64
C LEU A 101 12.17 7.12 -11.69
N MET A 102 11.09 7.25 -10.91
CA MET A 102 10.28 8.48 -10.88
C MET A 102 11.04 9.67 -10.32
N ILE A 103 11.80 9.47 -9.25
CA ILE A 103 12.66 10.49 -8.63
C ILE A 103 13.74 10.92 -9.62
N TYR A 104 14.39 9.98 -10.30
CA TYR A 104 15.38 10.27 -11.31
C TYR A 104 14.82 11.06 -12.50
N LEU A 105 13.66 10.64 -13.03
CA LEU A 105 13.00 11.35 -14.12
C LEU A 105 12.59 12.76 -13.68
N TYR A 106 12.09 12.92 -12.45
CA TYR A 106 11.76 14.22 -11.89
C TYR A 106 13.00 15.13 -11.78
N ASP A 107 14.10 14.61 -11.22
CA ASP A 107 15.37 15.34 -11.11
C ASP A 107 15.87 15.82 -12.47
N LEU A 108 15.84 14.93 -13.46
CA LEU A 108 16.30 15.21 -14.80
C LEU A 108 15.41 16.24 -15.52
N LEU A 109 14.09 16.08 -15.47
CA LEU A 109 13.15 16.90 -16.24
C LEU A 109 12.91 18.27 -15.61
N ILE A 110 12.92 18.37 -14.28
CA ILE A 110 12.53 19.58 -13.56
C ILE A 110 13.75 20.33 -13.00
N THR A 111 14.67 19.60 -12.35
CA THR A 111 15.81 20.23 -11.67
C THR A 111 16.95 20.53 -12.63
N LYS A 112 17.40 19.52 -13.40
CA LYS A 112 18.61 19.60 -14.21
C LYS A 112 18.37 19.93 -15.69
N GLN A 113 17.20 19.61 -16.22
CA GLN A 113 16.81 19.81 -17.61
C GLN A 113 17.84 19.25 -18.62
N THR A 114 18.35 18.05 -18.34
CA THR A 114 19.38 17.37 -19.16
C THR A 114 18.87 16.09 -19.80
N ALA A 115 19.67 15.47 -20.68
CA ALA A 115 19.29 14.23 -21.37
C ALA A 115 19.39 12.99 -20.46
N ILE A 116 18.50 12.01 -20.69
CA ILE A 116 18.49 10.74 -19.95
C ILE A 116 19.80 9.99 -20.20
N THR A 117 20.55 9.73 -19.14
CA THR A 117 21.81 8.96 -19.20
C THR A 117 21.79 7.86 -18.14
N TRP A 118 21.95 6.59 -18.54
CA TRP A 118 21.90 5.46 -17.61
C TRP A 118 23.00 5.46 -16.55
N ASP A 119 24.18 5.98 -16.88
CA ASP A 119 25.28 6.17 -15.93
C ASP A 119 24.91 7.15 -14.81
N TYR A 120 24.25 8.26 -15.18
CA TYR A 120 23.71 9.21 -14.23
C TYR A 120 22.62 8.58 -13.35
N PHE A 121 21.73 7.76 -13.92
CA PHE A 121 20.74 7.01 -13.14
C PHE A 121 21.38 6.10 -12.10
N ALA A 122 22.41 5.33 -12.48
CA ALA A 122 23.08 4.42 -11.56
C ALA A 122 23.79 5.17 -10.43
N THR A 123 24.53 6.22 -10.77
CA THR A 123 25.25 7.07 -9.81
C THR A 123 24.29 7.80 -8.87
N TYR A 124 23.21 8.37 -9.41
CA TYR A 124 22.17 9.04 -8.64
C TYR A 124 21.47 8.06 -7.69
N SER A 125 21.08 6.90 -8.19
CA SER A 125 20.40 5.87 -7.37
C SER A 125 21.30 5.38 -6.24
N TYR A 126 22.58 5.13 -6.52
CA TYR A 126 23.53 4.69 -5.50
C TYR A 126 23.79 5.75 -4.42
N ARG A 127 23.91 7.03 -4.82
CA ARG A 127 24.23 8.12 -3.89
C ARG A 127 23.04 8.62 -3.08
N PHE A 128 21.85 8.66 -3.68
CA PHE A 128 20.67 9.27 -3.08
C PHE A 128 19.57 8.26 -2.75
N THR A 129 19.10 7.50 -3.76
CA THR A 129 17.94 6.61 -3.57
C THR A 129 18.24 5.46 -2.62
N VAL A 130 19.37 4.77 -2.76
CA VAL A 130 19.71 3.58 -1.95
C VAL A 130 19.82 3.91 -0.46
N PRO A 131 20.60 4.92 -0.02
CA PRO A 131 20.66 5.28 1.40
C PRO A 131 19.29 5.69 1.96
N PHE A 132 18.50 6.43 1.19
CA PHE A 132 17.18 6.87 1.61
C PHE A 132 16.18 5.71 1.71
N ALA A 133 16.26 4.76 0.77
CA ALA A 133 15.46 3.54 0.79
C ALA A 133 15.85 2.64 1.97
N LEU A 134 17.13 2.53 2.32
CA LEU A 134 17.57 1.76 3.47
C LEU A 134 17.00 2.32 4.78
N LEU A 135 16.85 3.65 4.86
CA LEU A 135 16.20 4.32 5.99
C LEU A 135 14.68 4.09 6.00
N LEU A 136 14.00 4.24 4.86
CA LEU A 136 12.54 4.26 4.80
C LEU A 136 11.88 2.89 4.64
N LEU A 137 12.48 1.96 3.91
CA LEU A 137 11.86 0.65 3.64
C LEU A 137 11.54 -0.13 4.93
N PRO A 138 12.40 -0.18 5.97
CA PRO A 138 12.05 -0.83 7.23
C PRO A 138 10.86 -0.16 7.92
N PHE A 139 10.78 1.18 7.86
CA PHE A 139 9.68 1.95 8.42
C PHE A 139 8.37 1.68 7.67
N ILE A 140 8.39 1.66 6.34
CA ILE A 140 7.24 1.32 5.48
C ILE A 140 6.78 -0.12 5.76
N ALA A 141 7.71 -1.07 5.81
CA ALA A 141 7.42 -2.47 6.13
C ALA A 141 6.75 -2.61 7.51
N TYR A 142 7.28 -1.92 8.52
CA TYR A 142 6.70 -1.89 9.86
C TYR A 142 5.26 -1.36 9.86
N LEU A 143 5.00 -0.23 9.17
CA LEU A 143 3.67 0.34 9.08
C LEU A 143 2.68 -0.61 8.39
N ARG A 144 3.11 -1.27 7.30
CA ARG A 144 2.29 -2.24 6.58
C ARG A 144 1.98 -3.48 7.41
N ILE A 145 2.92 -3.94 8.24
CA ILE A 145 2.68 -5.00 9.21
C ILE A 145 1.69 -4.54 10.29
N LYS A 146 1.90 -3.35 10.86
CA LYS A 146 1.08 -2.80 11.96
C LYS A 146 -0.38 -2.57 11.56
N TYR A 147 -0.62 -2.04 10.36
CA TYR A 147 -1.96 -1.74 9.86
C TYR A 147 -2.54 -2.85 8.98
N GLY A 148 -1.72 -3.85 8.64
CA GLY A 148 -2.13 -5.03 7.90
C GLY A 148 -2.89 -6.01 8.79
N LYS A 149 -3.75 -6.83 8.17
CA LYS A 149 -4.37 -7.97 8.82
C LYS A 149 -4.04 -9.23 8.06
N VAL A 150 -3.90 -10.36 8.74
CA VAL A 150 -3.84 -11.66 8.05
C VAL A 150 -5.29 -12.08 7.82
N ILE A 151 -5.81 -11.85 6.61
CA ILE A 151 -7.17 -12.27 6.27
C ILE A 151 -7.09 -13.61 5.55
N SER A 152 -7.96 -14.55 5.93
CA SER A 152 -8.10 -15.80 5.19
C SER A 152 -8.76 -15.52 3.85
N GLN A 153 -8.33 -16.21 2.80
CA GLN A 153 -8.88 -16.01 1.46
C GLN A 153 -10.39 -16.25 1.39
N GLN A 154 -10.91 -17.12 2.27
CA GLN A 154 -12.33 -17.35 2.46
C GLN A 154 -13.06 -16.09 2.95
N GLN A 155 -12.49 -15.28 3.85
CA GLN A 155 -13.13 -14.03 4.31
C GLN A 155 -13.17 -12.92 3.24
N LEU A 156 -12.28 -12.95 2.23
CA LEU A 156 -12.29 -11.99 1.11
C LEU A 156 -13.31 -12.36 0.03
N ILE A 157 -13.51 -13.66 -0.19
CA ILE A 157 -14.48 -14.18 -1.17
C ILE A 157 -15.87 -14.25 -0.54
N ASN A 158 -15.93 -14.56 0.76
CA ASN A 158 -17.15 -14.72 1.55
C ASN A 158 -17.07 -13.81 2.78
N PRO A 159 -17.41 -12.52 2.64
CA PRO A 159 -17.51 -11.66 3.80
C PRO A 159 -18.62 -12.19 4.71
N ASN A 160 -18.35 -12.18 6.02
CA ASN A 160 -19.43 -12.29 7.00
C ASN A 160 -20.23 -10.99 6.96
N ILE A 161 -21.55 -11.11 7.00
CA ILE A 161 -22.47 -10.02 7.20
C ILE A 161 -23.02 -10.10 8.62
N SER A 162 -23.03 -8.96 9.32
CA SER A 162 -23.70 -8.79 10.60
C SER A 162 -25.05 -8.12 10.35
N LEU A 163 -26.13 -8.80 10.69
CA LEU A 163 -27.50 -8.29 10.64
C LEU A 163 -27.93 -8.02 12.09
N SER A 164 -28.22 -6.76 12.39
CA SER A 164 -28.66 -6.33 13.72
C SER A 164 -30.09 -5.78 13.65
N GLY A 165 -30.97 -6.26 14.53
CA GLY A 165 -32.33 -5.75 14.72
C GLY A 165 -32.36 -4.49 15.61
N GLN A 166 -33.57 -3.97 15.86
CA GLN A 166 -33.78 -2.87 16.79
C GLN A 166 -33.56 -3.28 18.25
N ASN A 167 -33.79 -4.57 18.58
CA ASN A 167 -33.48 -5.10 19.91
C ASN A 167 -32.00 -5.46 20.01
N LYS A 168 -31.41 -5.20 21.18
CA LYS A 168 -29.98 -5.47 21.45
C LYS A 168 -29.61 -6.95 21.35
N GLU A 169 -30.57 -7.85 21.49
CA GLU A 169 -30.36 -9.30 21.41
C GLU A 169 -30.49 -9.85 19.98
N ASP A 170 -31.01 -9.05 19.04
CA ASP A 170 -31.19 -9.46 17.64
C ASP A 170 -29.90 -9.22 16.87
N HIS A 171 -28.91 -10.10 17.02
CA HIS A 171 -27.66 -10.06 16.26
C HIS A 171 -27.38 -11.39 15.57
N LEU A 172 -27.32 -11.37 14.24
CA LEU A 172 -27.01 -12.54 13.41
C LEU A 172 -25.76 -12.26 12.57
N GLU A 173 -24.72 -13.06 12.75
CA GLU A 173 -23.53 -13.04 11.89
C GLU A 173 -23.51 -14.30 11.01
N ILE A 174 -23.62 -14.12 9.69
CA ILE A 174 -23.62 -15.23 8.72
C ILE A 174 -22.71 -14.91 7.54
N SER A 175 -22.21 -15.92 6.84
CA SER A 175 -21.47 -15.72 5.59
C SER A 175 -22.43 -15.24 4.49
N LEU A 176 -22.01 -14.27 3.67
CA LEU A 176 -22.81 -13.76 2.54
C LEU A 176 -23.27 -14.88 1.59
N GLN A 177 -22.46 -15.93 1.39
CA GLN A 177 -22.84 -17.08 0.55
C GLN A 177 -23.95 -17.95 1.14
N GLN A 178 -24.18 -17.86 2.45
CA GLN A 178 -25.27 -18.57 3.09
C GLN A 178 -26.58 -17.80 2.97
N LEU A 179 -26.54 -16.48 2.78
CA LEU A 179 -27.75 -15.68 2.63
C LEU A 179 -28.44 -16.01 1.30
N LEU A 180 -29.68 -16.49 1.37
CA LEU A 180 -30.50 -16.79 0.20
C LEU A 180 -31.34 -15.57 -0.18
N CYS A 181 -32.08 -15.02 0.79
CA CYS A 181 -32.84 -13.80 0.58
C CYS A 181 -33.24 -13.13 1.90
N LEU A 182 -33.63 -11.85 1.78
CA LEU A 182 -34.25 -11.06 2.83
C LEU A 182 -35.69 -10.76 2.39
N LYS A 183 -36.65 -10.99 3.27
CA LYS A 183 -38.07 -10.73 2.98
C LYS A 183 -38.64 -9.79 4.05
N ALA A 184 -39.27 -8.71 3.63
CA ALA A 184 -40.03 -7.85 4.52
C ALA A 184 -41.35 -8.55 4.90
N GLU A 185 -41.65 -8.61 6.20
CA GLU A 185 -42.89 -9.13 6.76
C GLU A 185 -43.40 -8.18 7.83
N ASP A 186 -44.30 -7.28 7.43
CA ASP A 186 -44.85 -6.19 8.24
C ASP A 186 -43.76 -5.39 8.98
N ASN A 187 -43.61 -5.62 10.28
CA ASN A 187 -42.67 -4.93 11.16
C ASN A 187 -41.33 -5.67 11.32
N TYR A 188 -41.12 -6.77 10.61
CA TYR A 188 -39.94 -7.62 10.71
C TYR A 188 -39.28 -7.85 9.36
N VAL A 189 -37.99 -8.22 9.39
CA VAL A 189 -37.28 -8.74 8.22
C VAL A 189 -36.96 -10.20 8.47
N ARG A 190 -37.55 -11.08 7.66
CA ARG A 190 -37.22 -12.51 7.66
C ARG A 190 -35.94 -12.74 6.87
N ILE A 191 -34.96 -13.35 7.53
CA ILE A 191 -33.65 -13.68 6.95
C ILE A 191 -33.65 -15.17 6.61
N ILE A 192 -33.52 -15.50 5.33
CA ILE A 192 -33.47 -16.90 4.86
C ILE A 192 -32.02 -17.21 4.47
N TYR A 193 -31.43 -18.21 5.12
CA TYR A 193 -30.03 -18.60 4.89
C TYR A 193 -29.82 -20.12 4.97
N LEU A 194 -28.76 -20.60 4.33
CA LEU A 194 -28.33 -21.99 4.32
C LEU A 194 -27.51 -22.32 5.58
N ASN A 195 -28.07 -23.15 6.45
CA ASN A 195 -27.33 -23.74 7.57
C ASN A 195 -26.68 -25.04 7.12
N LYS A 196 -25.34 -25.13 7.17
CA LYS A 196 -24.58 -26.33 6.77
C LYS A 196 -24.41 -27.35 7.91
N ASN A 197 -25.13 -27.20 9.02
CA ASN A 197 -25.10 -28.13 10.15
C ASN A 197 -26.27 -29.13 10.14
N ILE A 198 -26.35 -29.97 9.09
CA ILE A 198 -27.09 -31.25 9.09
C ILE A 198 -26.19 -32.30 8.44
#